data_AF-A0A1B6AV77-F1
#
_entry.id   AF-A0A1B6AV77-F1
#
_cell.length_a   1.000
_cell.length_b   1.000
_cell.length_c   1.000
_cell.angle_alpha   90.00
_cell.angle_beta   90.00
_cell.angle_gamma   90.00
#
_symmetry.space_group_name_H-M   'P 1'
#
loop_
_entity.id
_entity.type
_entity.pdbx_description
1 polymer ?
#
loop_
_entity_poly.entity_id
_entity_poly.type
_entity_poly.pdbx_seq_one_letter_code
_entity_poly.pdbx_strand_id
1 'polypeptide(L)'
;MLTWEEDVDAHALRRQGWTISAIARHLGRDRQTIRDYLNGAKTPGRRRQAPDAFAPFLEYCRQRLADDPHLWATTLFDEIIEMGYQGGYSTFTRALRRYYVRPHCEPCQTTQGRDVAIIAHPPGEEIQFDWLELPTPPEEWGGGEHAHLLVGALPHSGRWRAVLAERKDFAHLVQALDQVVRKLGGTARRWRFDRMSTVCYPSSGQVTAAFAAVAKFYGVGVDICPSRRGNHKGVVEKANHSAEQRWWRTVPDGLTVEQAQSGVDRLAAQMDGRRRILDGARTTVGEHADAEVLLEVPAIPFPVEVSVERTVTPQSLVSFEGNSCSVPPGLAGTRVLVRHRLGEDLTSSPPAARSSPATAGHRAGPGGP
;
A
#
# COMPACT_ATOMS: atom_id res chain seq x y z
N MET A 1 21.28 13.52 37.48
CA MET A 1 22.40 12.57 37.33
C MET A 1 23.60 13.30 37.87
N LEU A 2 24.35 12.73 38.82
CA LEU A 2 25.54 13.37 39.35
C LEU A 2 26.67 13.36 38.31
N THR A 3 27.47 14.42 38.26
CA THR A 3 28.79 14.39 37.61
C THR A 3 29.77 13.56 38.44
N TRP A 4 30.95 13.29 37.88
CA TRP A 4 32.01 12.61 38.63
C TRP A 4 32.50 13.44 39.81
N GLU A 5 32.59 14.78 39.67
CA GLU A 5 32.95 15.65 40.79
C GLU A 5 31.88 15.61 41.90
N GLU A 6 30.59 15.71 41.54
CA GLU A 6 29.50 15.68 42.52
C GLU A 6 29.38 14.34 43.26
N ASP A 7 29.77 13.23 42.64
CA ASP A 7 29.79 11.91 43.27
C ASP A 7 30.95 11.76 44.26
N VAL A 8 32.15 12.22 43.86
CA VAL A 8 33.32 12.29 44.75
C VAL A 8 33.00 13.15 45.98
N ASP A 9 32.40 14.32 45.76
CA ASP A 9 32.01 15.23 46.84
C ASP A 9 30.93 14.61 47.74
N ALA A 10 29.94 13.93 47.17
CA ALA A 10 28.92 13.22 47.96
C ALA A 10 29.56 12.16 48.88
N HIS A 11 30.49 11.34 48.35
CA HIS A 11 31.20 10.31 49.12
C HIS A 11 32.14 10.91 50.18
N ALA A 12 32.84 11.99 49.86
CA ALA A 12 33.71 12.70 50.79
C ALA A 12 32.91 13.30 51.96
N LEU A 13 31.82 14.02 51.68
CA LEU A 13 30.94 14.60 52.71
C LEU A 13 30.30 13.51 53.58
N ARG A 14 29.94 12.38 52.98
CA ARG A 14 29.40 11.23 53.72
C ARG A 14 30.43 10.66 54.72
N ARG A 15 31.70 10.57 54.33
CA ARG A 15 32.81 10.14 55.21
C ARG A 15 33.13 11.16 56.30
N GLN A 16 32.90 12.45 56.04
CA GLN A 16 33.00 13.53 57.03
C GLN A 16 31.81 13.59 58.01
N GLY A 17 30.91 12.60 57.98
CA GLY A 17 29.81 12.47 58.93
C GLY A 17 28.54 13.23 58.53
N TRP A 18 28.46 13.80 57.33
CA TRP A 18 27.27 14.52 56.90
C TRP A 18 26.08 13.59 56.66
N THR A 19 24.88 14.06 57.02
CA THR A 19 23.64 13.33 56.74
C THR A 19 23.27 13.44 55.26
N ILE A 20 22.58 12.43 54.72
CA ILE A 20 22.12 12.43 53.31
C ILE A 20 21.30 13.69 52.99
N SER A 21 20.50 14.18 53.94
CA SER A 21 19.73 15.43 53.77
C SER A 21 20.61 16.68 53.67
N ALA A 22 21.71 16.74 54.44
CA ALA A 22 22.64 17.85 54.40
C ALA A 22 23.43 17.86 53.08
N ILE A 23 23.88 16.68 52.63
CA ILE A 23 24.57 16.49 51.35
C ILE A 23 23.64 16.87 50.18
N ALA A 24 22.39 16.41 50.21
CA ALA A 24 21.37 16.73 49.21
C ALA A 24 21.15 18.25 49.08
N ARG A 25 21.06 18.96 50.22
CA ARG A 25 20.90 20.42 50.24
C ARG A 25 22.16 21.14 49.74
N HIS A 26 23.34 20.64 50.12
CA HIS A 26 24.63 21.24 49.74
C HIS A 26 24.90 21.12 48.24
N LEU A 27 24.64 19.95 47.65
CA LEU A 27 24.82 19.71 46.22
C LEU A 27 23.60 20.12 45.37
N GLY A 28 22.52 20.60 45.99
CA GLY A 28 21.29 20.98 45.29
C GLY A 28 20.58 19.82 44.58
N ARG A 29 20.68 18.60 45.12
CA ARG A 29 20.14 17.37 44.52
C ARG A 29 19.07 16.73 45.41
N ASP A 30 18.23 15.91 44.80
CA ASP A 30 17.21 15.15 45.52
C ASP A 30 17.84 14.12 46.49
N ARG A 31 17.20 13.93 47.65
CA ARG A 31 17.68 13.04 48.73
C ARG A 31 17.72 11.57 48.31
N GLN A 32 16.77 11.12 47.49
CA GLN A 32 16.79 9.75 46.94
C GLN A 32 17.95 9.59 45.97
N THR A 33 18.23 10.61 45.16
CA THR A 33 19.38 10.61 44.24
C THR A 33 20.69 10.44 45.00
N ILE A 34 20.99 11.28 46.02
CA ILE A 34 22.22 11.14 46.81
C ILE A 34 22.31 9.77 47.48
N ARG A 35 21.19 9.25 48.01
CA ARG A 35 21.14 7.91 48.61
C ARG A 35 21.50 6.81 47.61
N ASP A 36 20.96 6.86 46.40
CA ASP A 36 21.21 5.86 45.36
C ASP A 36 22.68 5.83 44.94
N TYR A 37 23.33 6.99 44.83
CA TYR A 37 24.76 7.10 44.47
C TYR A 37 25.68 6.65 45.61
N LEU A 38 25.40 7.06 46.86
CA LEU A 38 26.17 6.62 48.04
C LEU A 38 26.08 5.11 48.29
N ASN A 39 24.94 4.49 47.96
CA ASN A 39 24.71 3.05 48.11
C ASN A 39 25.19 2.23 46.89
N GLY A 40 25.80 2.88 45.88
CA GLY A 40 26.27 2.21 44.67
C GLY A 40 25.16 1.72 43.72
N ALA A 41 23.91 2.12 43.94
CA ALA A 41 22.78 1.78 43.07
C ALA A 41 22.78 2.56 41.75
N LYS A 42 23.53 3.67 41.67
CA LYS A 42 23.74 4.48 40.46
C LYS A 42 25.22 4.84 40.32
N THR A 43 25.72 4.81 39.09
CA THR A 43 27.09 5.24 38.75
C THR A 43 27.05 6.57 38.00
N PRO A 44 27.94 7.54 38.30
CA PRO A 44 28.02 8.81 37.59
C PRO A 44 28.23 8.63 36.10
N GLY A 45 27.60 9.49 35.30
CA GLY A 45 27.66 9.43 33.84
C GLY A 45 26.99 8.21 33.16
N ARG A 46 26.58 7.17 33.90
CA ARG A 46 25.94 5.98 33.34
C ARG A 46 24.42 6.04 33.52
N ARG A 47 23.69 6.36 32.45
CA ARG A 47 22.23 6.22 32.43
C ARG A 47 21.89 4.73 32.54
N ARG A 48 21.01 4.35 33.49
CA ARG A 48 20.41 3.01 33.52
C ARG A 48 19.78 2.77 32.15
N GLN A 49 20.33 1.82 31.39
CA GLN A 49 19.74 1.42 30.12
C GLN A 49 18.41 0.76 30.45
N ALA A 50 17.31 1.31 29.93
CA ALA A 50 16.03 0.61 29.98
C ALA A 50 16.20 -0.75 29.26
N PRO A 51 15.48 -1.80 29.69
CA PRO A 51 15.46 -3.06 28.96
C PRO A 51 15.14 -2.79 27.49
N ASP A 52 15.87 -3.43 26.58
CA ASP A 52 15.71 -3.19 25.15
C ASP A 52 14.34 -3.72 24.72
N ALA A 53 13.37 -2.82 24.58
CA ALA A 53 12.01 -3.15 24.16
C ALA A 53 11.97 -3.83 22.79
N PHE A 54 13.04 -3.76 21.99
CA PHE A 54 13.17 -4.43 20.72
C PHE A 54 13.58 -5.91 20.84
N ALA A 55 14.22 -6.31 21.95
CA ALA A 55 14.77 -7.66 22.11
C ALA A 55 13.75 -8.79 21.86
N PRO A 56 12.47 -8.70 22.30
CA PRO A 56 11.47 -9.74 22.01
C PRO A 56 11.15 -9.90 20.51
N PHE A 57 11.35 -8.86 19.71
CA PHE A 57 11.00 -8.81 18.28
C PHE A 57 12.19 -9.07 17.37
N LEU A 58 13.40 -9.19 17.94
CA LEU A 58 14.66 -9.28 17.18
C LEU A 58 14.66 -10.48 16.24
N GLU A 59 14.28 -11.66 16.73
CA GLU A 59 14.35 -12.88 15.93
C GLU A 59 13.33 -12.88 14.78
N TYR A 60 12.12 -12.39 15.05
CA TYR A 60 11.12 -12.14 14.01
C TYR A 60 11.66 -11.21 12.92
N CYS A 61 12.22 -10.06 13.32
CA CYS A 61 12.78 -9.09 12.37
C CYS A 61 13.95 -9.66 11.56
N ARG A 62 14.76 -10.53 12.17
CA ARG A 62 15.88 -11.19 11.51
C ARG A 62 15.39 -12.18 10.47
N GLN A 63 14.43 -13.04 10.83
CA GLN A 63 13.84 -13.98 9.88
C GLN A 63 13.17 -13.23 8.72
N ARG A 64 12.35 -12.23 9.03
CA ARG A 64 11.60 -11.48 8.00
C ARG A 64 12.51 -10.77 7.00
N LEU A 65 13.63 -10.21 7.46
CA LEU A 65 14.64 -9.58 6.59
C LEU A 65 15.61 -10.57 5.94
N ALA A 66 15.68 -11.82 6.41
CA ALA A 66 16.36 -12.89 5.71
C ALA A 66 15.51 -13.40 4.54
N ASP A 67 14.19 -13.54 4.76
CA ASP A 67 13.22 -13.93 3.74
C ASP A 67 13.09 -12.85 2.66
N ASP A 68 13.03 -11.57 3.06
CA ASP A 68 13.07 -10.44 2.13
C ASP A 68 14.02 -9.32 2.60
N PRO A 69 15.27 -9.31 2.11
CA PRO A 69 16.26 -8.27 2.40
C PRO A 69 15.84 -6.85 2.01
N HIS A 70 14.89 -6.71 1.09
CA HIS A 70 14.45 -5.42 0.56
C HIS A 70 13.20 -4.87 1.28
N LEU A 71 12.55 -5.67 2.13
CA LEU A 71 11.37 -5.25 2.90
C LEU A 71 11.66 -3.93 3.63
N TRP A 72 10.77 -2.96 3.51
CA TRP A 72 10.97 -1.66 4.11
C TRP A 72 10.93 -1.71 5.63
N ALA A 73 11.82 -0.95 6.28
CA ALA A 73 11.83 -0.82 7.73
C ALA A 73 10.50 -0.28 8.28
N THR A 74 9.79 0.56 7.52
CA THR A 74 8.43 1.01 7.91
C THR A 74 7.43 -0.13 7.93
N THR A 75 7.43 -1.02 6.92
CA THR A 75 6.53 -2.19 6.88
C THR A 75 6.81 -3.12 8.05
N LEU A 76 8.09 -3.47 8.26
CA LEU A 76 8.50 -4.32 9.38
C LEU A 76 8.17 -3.67 10.73
N PHE A 77 8.22 -2.34 10.82
CA PHE A 77 7.80 -1.62 12.02
C PHE A 77 6.30 -1.77 12.28
N ASP A 78 5.46 -1.64 11.26
CA ASP A 78 4.01 -1.79 11.41
C ASP A 78 3.65 -3.22 11.83
N GLU A 79 4.28 -4.24 11.23
CA GLU A 79 4.12 -5.65 11.62
C GLU A 79 4.39 -5.84 13.13
N ILE A 80 5.51 -5.32 13.66
CA ILE A 80 5.84 -5.50 15.08
C ILE A 80 5.01 -4.61 16.02
N ILE A 81 4.47 -3.48 15.54
CA ILE A 81 3.51 -2.67 16.31
C ILE A 81 2.25 -3.49 16.56
N GLU A 82 1.75 -4.21 15.54
CA GLU A 82 0.61 -5.12 15.69
C GLU A 82 0.92 -6.29 16.65
N MET A 83 2.17 -6.74 16.71
CA MET A 83 2.64 -7.72 17.71
C MET A 83 2.87 -7.14 19.11
N GLY A 84 2.65 -5.85 19.31
CA GLY A 84 2.69 -5.19 20.62
C GLY A 84 3.95 -4.36 20.92
N TYR A 85 4.80 -4.07 19.93
CA TYR A 85 5.95 -3.19 20.13
C TYR A 85 5.50 -1.78 20.58
N GLN A 86 6.14 -1.24 21.63
CA GLN A 86 5.77 0.07 22.21
C GLN A 86 6.80 1.18 21.91
N GLY A 87 7.86 0.85 21.18
CA GLY A 87 8.92 1.82 20.86
C GLY A 87 8.58 2.68 19.64
N GLY A 88 9.21 3.85 19.55
CA GLY A 88 9.10 4.71 18.37
C GLY A 88 9.92 4.19 17.17
N TYR A 89 9.53 4.56 15.96
CA TYR A 89 10.19 4.16 14.71
C TYR A 89 11.70 4.45 14.68
N SER A 90 12.13 5.58 15.25
CA SER A 90 13.56 5.95 15.33
C SER A 90 14.36 5.03 16.27
N THR A 91 13.73 4.53 17.33
CA THR A 91 14.33 3.54 18.24
C THR A 91 14.42 2.17 17.57
N PHE A 92 13.36 1.76 16.89
CA PHE A 92 13.32 0.53 16.10
C PHE A 92 14.40 0.50 15.01
N THR A 93 14.48 1.52 14.16
CA THR A 93 15.48 1.59 13.08
C THR A 93 16.91 1.63 13.62
N ARG A 94 17.13 2.27 14.78
CA ARG A 94 18.42 2.23 15.48
C ARG A 94 18.72 0.82 15.99
N ALA A 95 17.74 0.09 16.50
CA ALA A 95 17.90 -1.29 16.94
C ALA A 95 18.22 -2.22 15.77
N LEU A 96 17.53 -2.12 14.62
CA LEU A 96 17.87 -2.87 13.42
C LEU A 96 19.34 -2.71 12.99
N ARG A 97 19.85 -1.47 13.03
CA ARG A 97 21.27 -1.18 12.73
C ARG A 97 22.20 -1.73 13.79
N ARG A 98 21.87 -1.54 15.08
CA ARG A 98 22.67 -2.03 16.22
C ARG A 98 22.85 -3.54 16.18
N TYR A 99 21.79 -4.28 15.85
CA TYR A 99 21.77 -5.73 15.81
C TYR A 99 22.17 -6.32 14.45
N TYR A 100 22.53 -5.48 13.48
CA TYR A 100 22.89 -5.88 12.10
C TYR A 100 21.85 -6.85 11.51
N VAL A 101 20.56 -6.54 11.71
CA VAL A 101 19.46 -7.44 11.35
C VAL A 101 19.29 -7.55 9.85
N ARG A 102 19.57 -6.46 9.12
CA ARG A 102 19.43 -6.43 7.66
C ARG A 102 20.69 -6.97 6.98
N PRO A 103 20.59 -8.03 6.16
CA PRO A 103 21.72 -8.49 5.36
C PRO A 103 22.15 -7.45 4.31
N HIS A 104 23.38 -7.56 3.82
CA HIS A 104 23.92 -6.64 2.83
C HIS A 104 23.12 -6.73 1.52
N CYS A 105 22.77 -5.58 0.96
CA CYS A 105 22.00 -5.47 -0.27
C CYS A 105 22.45 -4.23 -1.04
N GLU A 106 23.10 -4.46 -2.19
CA GLU A 106 23.73 -3.42 -3.01
C GLU A 106 22.72 -2.40 -3.59
N PRO A 107 21.54 -2.80 -4.11
CA PRO A 107 20.51 -1.86 -4.59
C PRO A 107 19.88 -0.97 -3.50
N CYS A 108 19.81 -1.45 -2.25
CA CYS A 108 19.16 -0.73 -1.15
C CYS A 108 20.03 0.39 -0.55
N GLN A 109 21.34 0.39 -0.80
CA GLN A 109 22.26 1.42 -0.31
C GLN A 109 22.49 2.56 -1.31
N THR A 110 22.17 2.35 -2.58
CA THR A 110 22.26 3.35 -3.65
C THR A 110 20.89 3.93 -3.95
N THR A 111 20.57 5.11 -3.40
CA THR A 111 19.87 6.23 -4.08
C THR A 111 19.69 7.37 -3.08
N GLN A 112 20.55 8.39 -3.15
CA GLN A 112 20.23 9.74 -2.70
C GLN A 112 20.46 10.69 -3.87
N GLY A 113 19.51 11.61 -4.09
CA GLY A 113 19.64 12.68 -5.09
C GLY A 113 19.01 12.34 -6.44
N ARG A 114 17.71 12.56 -6.56
CA ARG A 114 17.10 12.94 -7.85
C ARG A 114 16.42 14.29 -7.62
N ASP A 115 16.75 15.26 -8.47
CA ASP A 115 16.08 16.56 -8.47
C ASP A 115 14.61 16.36 -8.85
N VAL A 116 13.71 16.67 -7.92
CA VAL A 116 12.26 16.59 -8.13
C VAL A 116 11.77 17.97 -8.53
N ALA A 117 11.38 18.15 -9.79
CA ALA A 117 10.65 19.34 -10.20
C ALA A 117 9.31 19.39 -9.44
N ILE A 118 9.07 20.46 -8.69
CA ILE A 118 7.80 20.67 -7.98
C ILE A 118 6.77 21.11 -9.02
N ILE A 119 5.91 20.18 -9.44
CA ILE A 119 4.76 20.47 -10.29
C ILE A 119 3.59 20.80 -9.37
N ALA A 120 2.91 21.92 -9.62
CA ALA A 120 1.70 22.27 -8.89
C ALA A 120 0.56 21.32 -9.31
N HIS A 121 -0.10 20.72 -8.32
CA HIS A 121 -1.26 19.85 -8.52
C HIS A 121 -2.46 20.47 -7.78
N PRO A 122 -3.35 21.20 -8.48
CA PRO A 122 -4.55 21.76 -7.86
C PRO A 122 -5.52 20.65 -7.41
N PRO A 123 -6.36 20.93 -6.39
CA PRO A 123 -7.35 19.96 -5.91
C PRO A 123 -8.35 19.58 -7.00
N GLY A 124 -8.62 18.29 -7.16
CA GLY A 124 -9.61 17.74 -8.08
C GLY A 124 -9.25 17.86 -9.57
N GLU A 125 -8.04 18.35 -9.89
CA GLU A 125 -7.64 18.60 -11.27
C GLU A 125 -7.22 17.30 -11.96
N GLU A 126 -6.52 16.41 -11.27
CA GLU A 126 -5.89 15.24 -11.88
C GLU A 126 -5.97 13.97 -11.00
N ILE A 127 -6.23 12.82 -11.64
CA ILE A 127 -5.87 11.49 -11.13
C ILE A 127 -4.80 10.90 -12.04
N GLN A 128 -3.74 10.34 -11.45
CA GLN A 128 -2.70 9.61 -12.17
C GLN A 128 -2.96 8.12 -12.08
N PHE A 129 -3.06 7.47 -13.23
CA PHE A 129 -3.28 6.03 -13.34
C PHE A 129 -2.02 5.31 -13.83
N ASP A 130 -1.73 4.17 -13.23
CA ASP A 130 -0.65 3.28 -13.65
C ASP A 130 -0.96 1.81 -13.50
N TRP A 131 -0.40 1.00 -14.39
CA TRP A 131 -0.36 -0.44 -14.22
C TRP A 131 0.92 -0.85 -13.53
N LEU A 132 0.78 -1.50 -12.38
CA LEU A 132 1.87 -2.19 -11.70
C LEU A 132 1.83 -3.68 -12.07
N GLU A 133 2.98 -4.22 -12.48
CA GLU A 133 3.18 -5.66 -12.68
C GLU A 133 3.79 -6.25 -11.41
N LEU A 134 3.08 -7.20 -10.85
CA LEU A 134 3.42 -7.84 -9.59
C LEU A 134 3.92 -9.25 -9.88
N PRO A 135 5.23 -9.52 -9.76
CA PRO A 135 5.81 -10.81 -10.14
C PRO A 135 5.39 -11.91 -9.18
N THR A 136 5.36 -13.14 -9.69
CA THR A 136 5.14 -14.37 -8.90
C THR A 136 3.84 -14.31 -8.09
N PRO A 137 2.68 -14.15 -8.75
CA PRO A 137 1.40 -14.28 -8.05
C PRO A 137 1.18 -15.70 -7.54
N PRO A 138 0.34 -15.89 -6.50
CA PRO A 138 -0.05 -17.22 -6.05
C PRO A 138 -0.58 -18.07 -7.21
N GLU A 139 -0.12 -19.32 -7.34
CA GLU A 139 -0.46 -20.20 -8.48
C GLU A 139 -1.98 -20.37 -8.66
N GLU A 140 -2.71 -20.36 -7.54
CA GLU A 140 -4.16 -20.49 -7.47
C GLU A 140 -4.93 -19.40 -8.21
N TRP A 141 -4.30 -18.24 -8.48
CA TRP A 141 -4.94 -17.13 -9.17
C TRP A 141 -5.02 -17.36 -10.68
N GLY A 142 -4.27 -18.34 -11.20
CA GLY A 142 -4.24 -18.67 -12.63
C GLY A 142 -3.74 -17.54 -13.53
N GLY A 143 -3.23 -16.44 -12.95
CA GLY A 143 -2.62 -15.32 -13.67
C GLY A 143 -1.15 -15.60 -13.87
N GLY A 144 -0.71 -15.72 -15.12
CA GLY A 144 0.62 -16.22 -15.56
C GLY A 144 1.85 -15.79 -14.74
N GLU A 145 2.79 -15.06 -15.35
CA GLU A 145 4.03 -14.68 -14.63
C GLU A 145 3.83 -13.47 -13.70
N HIS A 146 2.75 -12.71 -13.90
CA HIS A 146 2.49 -11.45 -13.21
C HIS A 146 1.00 -11.27 -12.88
N ALA A 147 0.72 -10.78 -11.68
CA ALA A 147 -0.55 -10.12 -11.36
C ALA A 147 -0.53 -8.67 -11.84
N HIS A 148 -1.70 -8.11 -12.15
CA HIS A 148 -1.84 -6.76 -12.64
C HIS A 148 -2.63 -5.91 -11.66
N LEU A 149 -2.06 -4.79 -11.23
CA LEU A 149 -2.68 -3.87 -10.29
C LEU A 149 -2.80 -2.50 -10.96
N LEU A 150 -4.03 -2.01 -11.17
CA LEU A 150 -4.25 -0.63 -11.59
C LEU A 150 -4.25 0.26 -10.35
N VAL A 151 -3.35 1.23 -10.30
CA VAL A 151 -3.27 2.20 -9.21
C VAL A 151 -3.74 3.56 -9.72
N GLY A 152 -4.65 4.21 -9.00
CA GLY A 152 -5.04 5.59 -9.21
C GLY A 152 -4.67 6.45 -7.99
N ALA A 153 -3.91 7.52 -8.22
CA ALA A 153 -3.47 8.42 -7.16
C ALA A 153 -3.85 9.88 -7.45
N LEU A 154 -4.32 10.58 -6.42
CA LEU A 154 -4.57 12.03 -6.44
C LEU A 154 -3.26 12.75 -6.11
N PRO A 155 -2.66 13.50 -7.04
CA PRO A 155 -1.35 14.13 -6.79
C PRO A 155 -1.40 15.26 -5.77
N HIS A 156 -2.55 15.93 -5.66
CA HIS A 156 -2.78 17.00 -4.69
C HIS A 156 -2.69 16.47 -3.25
N SER A 157 -3.54 15.49 -2.92
CA SER A 157 -3.63 14.94 -1.57
C SER A 157 -2.65 13.80 -1.28
N GLY A 158 -2.25 13.05 -2.30
CA GLY A 158 -1.46 11.83 -2.19
C GLY A 158 -2.26 10.60 -1.77
N ARG A 159 -3.60 10.70 -1.72
CA ARG A 159 -4.52 9.56 -1.56
C ARG A 159 -4.47 8.71 -2.83
N TRP A 160 -4.49 7.39 -2.65
CA TRP A 160 -4.47 6.43 -3.76
C TRP A 160 -5.36 5.24 -3.46
N ARG A 161 -5.85 4.60 -4.51
CA ARG A 161 -6.60 3.33 -4.47
C ARG A 161 -6.11 2.44 -5.59
N ALA A 162 -6.30 1.14 -5.43
CA ALA A 162 -5.83 0.18 -6.41
C ALA A 162 -6.78 -1.00 -6.56
N VAL A 163 -6.78 -1.58 -7.76
CA VAL A 163 -7.64 -2.70 -8.12
C VAL A 163 -6.82 -3.75 -8.86
N LEU A 164 -6.90 -4.98 -8.38
CA LEU A 164 -6.36 -6.16 -9.05
C LEU A 164 -7.23 -6.47 -10.28
N ALA A 165 -6.55 -6.74 -11.39
CA ALA A 165 -7.19 -7.14 -12.64
C ALA A 165 -6.52 -8.40 -13.17
N GLU A 166 -7.32 -9.29 -13.77
CA GLU A 166 -6.81 -10.51 -14.39
C GLU A 166 -5.95 -10.21 -15.62
N ARG A 167 -6.30 -9.16 -16.38
CA ARG A 167 -5.63 -8.77 -17.62
C ARG A 167 -5.50 -7.25 -17.73
N LYS A 168 -4.67 -6.82 -18.68
CA LYS A 168 -4.46 -5.40 -19.02
C LYS A 168 -5.14 -4.98 -20.33
N ASP A 169 -6.10 -5.77 -20.81
CA ASP A 169 -6.86 -5.39 -22.00
C ASP A 169 -7.80 -4.21 -21.72
N PHE A 170 -8.45 -3.71 -22.78
CA PHE A 170 -9.31 -2.54 -22.67
C PHE A 170 -10.49 -2.75 -21.70
N ALA A 171 -11.08 -3.94 -21.66
CA ALA A 171 -12.26 -4.21 -20.83
C ALA A 171 -11.90 -4.19 -19.35
N HIS A 172 -10.82 -4.89 -18.99
CA HIS A 172 -10.31 -4.91 -17.61
C HIS A 172 -9.78 -3.54 -17.17
N LEU A 173 -9.18 -2.76 -18.09
CA LEU A 173 -8.80 -1.38 -17.79
C LEU A 173 -10.02 -0.52 -17.41
N VAL A 174 -11.09 -0.55 -18.22
CA VAL A 174 -12.28 0.27 -17.97
C VAL A 174 -12.97 -0.14 -16.67
N GLN A 175 -13.04 -1.45 -16.40
CA GLN A 175 -13.55 -1.97 -15.14
C GLN A 175 -12.72 -1.53 -13.93
N ALA A 176 -11.40 -1.67 -14.01
CA ALA A 176 -10.51 -1.26 -12.92
C ALA A 176 -10.54 0.26 -12.71
N LEU A 177 -10.65 1.06 -13.78
CA LEU A 177 -10.81 2.52 -13.68
C LEU A 177 -12.08 2.89 -12.90
N ASP A 178 -13.23 2.32 -13.26
CA ASP A 178 -14.50 2.54 -12.58
C ASP A 178 -14.41 2.20 -11.08
N GLN A 179 -13.86 1.04 -10.75
CA GLN A 179 -13.67 0.63 -9.36
C GLN A 179 -12.73 1.58 -8.60
N VAL A 180 -11.60 2.00 -9.20
CA VAL A 180 -10.66 2.91 -8.54
C VAL A 180 -11.31 4.28 -8.27
N VAL A 181 -12.00 4.88 -9.23
CA VAL A 181 -12.66 6.19 -9.01
C VAL A 181 -13.79 6.10 -7.99
N ARG A 182 -14.53 4.99 -7.96
CA ARG A 182 -15.53 4.74 -6.90
C ARG A 182 -14.88 4.62 -5.52
N LYS A 183 -13.77 3.88 -5.40
CA LYS A 183 -13.00 3.75 -4.15
C LYS A 183 -12.36 5.06 -3.68
N LEU A 184 -12.05 5.96 -4.61
CA LEU A 184 -11.58 7.32 -4.31
C LEU A 184 -12.71 8.24 -3.84
N GLY A 185 -13.97 7.87 -4.08
CA GLY A 185 -15.15 8.65 -3.76
C GLY A 185 -15.54 9.67 -4.84
N GLY A 186 -14.93 9.61 -6.03
CA GLY A 186 -15.15 10.58 -7.10
C GLY A 186 -14.08 10.50 -8.20
N THR A 187 -14.25 11.34 -9.23
CA THR A 187 -13.27 11.49 -10.31
C THR A 187 -12.71 12.91 -10.38
N ALA A 188 -11.47 13.08 -10.83
CA ALA A 188 -10.90 14.39 -11.15
C ALA A 188 -11.31 14.85 -12.55
N ARG A 189 -11.03 16.13 -12.85
CA ARG A 189 -11.26 16.73 -14.18
C ARG A 189 -10.45 16.07 -15.29
N ARG A 190 -9.25 15.58 -14.96
CA ARG A 190 -8.33 14.97 -15.93
C ARG A 190 -7.79 13.65 -15.40
N TRP A 191 -7.65 12.68 -16.30
CA TRP A 191 -6.95 11.42 -16.05
C TRP A 191 -5.63 11.42 -16.79
N ARG A 192 -4.54 11.18 -16.06
CA ARG A 192 -3.19 11.09 -16.61
C ARG A 192 -2.76 9.63 -16.73
N PHE A 193 -2.34 9.23 -17.92
CA PHE A 193 -1.84 7.90 -18.23
C PHE A 193 -0.42 7.94 -18.79
N ASP A 194 0.27 6.80 -18.72
CA ASP A 194 1.42 6.55 -19.59
C ASP A 194 0.94 6.17 -21.00
N ARG A 195 1.88 6.00 -21.94
CA ARG A 195 1.61 5.62 -23.33
C ARG A 195 1.24 4.14 -23.48
N MET A 196 0.13 3.74 -22.86
CA MET A 196 -0.44 2.40 -23.00
C MET A 196 -1.40 2.32 -24.20
N SER A 197 -1.32 1.20 -24.92
CA SER A 197 -2.07 0.95 -26.16
C SER A 197 -3.59 0.88 -25.97
N THR A 198 -4.04 0.57 -24.76
CA THR A 198 -5.46 0.55 -24.38
C THR A 198 -6.07 1.94 -24.30
N VAL A 199 -5.25 2.97 -24.03
CA VAL A 199 -5.70 4.37 -23.87
C VAL A 199 -5.38 5.20 -25.11
N CYS A 200 -4.18 5.04 -25.67
CA CYS A 200 -3.69 5.86 -26.77
C CYS A 200 -2.89 5.05 -27.78
N TYR A 201 -2.72 5.58 -28.99
CA TYR A 201 -1.74 5.07 -29.95
C TYR A 201 -0.33 5.44 -29.45
N PRO A 202 0.53 4.49 -29.03
CA PRO A 202 1.77 4.83 -28.32
C PRO A 202 2.74 5.70 -29.13
N SER A 203 2.72 5.57 -30.47
CA SER A 203 3.56 6.35 -31.38
C SER A 203 3.19 7.83 -31.44
N SER A 204 1.89 8.16 -31.42
CA SER A 204 1.41 9.55 -31.52
C SER A 204 1.01 10.14 -30.17
N GLY A 205 0.67 9.31 -29.18
CA GLY A 205 0.03 9.73 -27.93
C GLY A 205 -1.42 10.18 -28.11
N GLN A 206 -2.03 9.98 -29.30
CA GLN A 206 -3.43 10.30 -29.53
C GLN A 206 -4.32 9.25 -28.86
N VAL A 207 -5.34 9.70 -28.15
CA VAL A 207 -6.31 8.83 -27.47
C VAL A 207 -7.06 7.97 -28.50
N THR A 208 -7.27 6.69 -28.20
CA THR A 208 -8.00 5.79 -29.09
C THR A 208 -9.48 6.15 -29.14
N ALA A 209 -10.17 5.81 -30.24
CA ALA A 209 -11.61 6.06 -30.35
C ALA A 209 -12.42 5.35 -29.24
N ALA A 210 -12.01 4.12 -28.88
CA ALA A 210 -12.63 3.35 -27.81
C ALA A 210 -12.50 4.05 -26.45
N PHE A 211 -11.28 4.51 -26.10
CA PHE A 211 -11.07 5.20 -24.84
C PHE A 211 -11.71 6.59 -24.81
N ALA A 212 -11.80 7.27 -25.96
CA ALA A 212 -12.50 8.54 -26.05
C ALA A 212 -14.00 8.42 -25.69
N ALA A 213 -14.64 7.28 -25.97
CA ALA A 213 -16.02 7.03 -25.55
C ALA A 213 -16.13 6.93 -24.01
N VAL A 214 -15.17 6.26 -23.37
CA VAL A 214 -15.06 6.13 -21.92
C VAL A 214 -14.83 7.51 -21.28
N ALA A 215 -13.87 8.27 -21.78
CA ALA A 215 -13.56 9.60 -21.27
C ALA A 215 -14.77 10.55 -21.34
N LYS A 216 -15.53 10.51 -22.45
CA LYS A 216 -16.78 11.27 -22.58
C LYS A 216 -17.85 10.83 -21.59
N PHE A 217 -17.98 9.52 -21.36
CA PHE A 217 -18.97 8.98 -20.43
C PHE A 217 -18.71 9.42 -18.98
N TYR A 218 -17.46 9.39 -18.53
CA TYR A 218 -17.07 9.86 -17.19
C TYR A 218 -16.89 11.38 -17.10
N GLY A 219 -17.00 12.12 -18.20
CA GLY A 219 -16.85 13.57 -18.23
C GLY A 219 -15.42 14.06 -17.96
N VAL A 220 -14.40 13.26 -18.32
CA VAL A 220 -12.99 13.52 -17.98
C VAL A 220 -12.16 13.90 -19.20
N GLY A 221 -11.21 14.82 -18.98
CA GLY A 221 -10.11 15.05 -19.92
C GLY A 221 -9.05 13.94 -19.81
N VAL A 222 -8.30 13.69 -20.89
CA VAL A 222 -7.23 12.69 -20.90
C VAL A 222 -5.90 13.36 -21.19
N ASP A 223 -4.92 13.10 -20.33
CA ASP A 223 -3.54 13.52 -20.49
C ASP A 223 -2.62 12.31 -20.68
N ILE A 224 -1.84 12.32 -21.75
CA ILE A 224 -0.83 11.29 -22.01
C ILE A 224 0.55 11.85 -21.69
N CYS A 225 1.31 11.13 -20.86
CA CYS A 225 2.65 11.56 -20.49
C CYS A 225 3.58 11.64 -21.72
N PRO A 226 4.29 12.77 -21.93
CA PRO A 226 5.31 12.85 -22.98
C PRO A 226 6.44 11.86 -22.72
N SER A 227 7.00 11.29 -23.79
CA SER A 227 8.15 10.38 -23.71
C SER A 227 9.33 11.09 -23.05
N ARG A 228 10.01 10.39 -22.14
CA ARG A 228 11.21 10.86 -21.42
C ARG A 228 10.97 11.99 -20.39
N ARG A 229 9.75 12.16 -19.87
CA ARG A 229 9.46 13.04 -18.71
C ARG A 229 8.73 12.31 -17.57
N GLY A 230 9.37 11.29 -16.99
CA GLY A 230 8.82 10.50 -15.87
C GLY A 230 8.48 11.32 -14.61
N ASN A 231 9.07 12.51 -14.46
CA ASN A 231 8.90 13.38 -13.29
C ASN A 231 7.45 13.83 -13.03
N HIS A 232 6.53 13.67 -14.00
CA HIS A 232 5.11 14.05 -13.84
C HIS A 232 4.27 12.97 -13.14
N LYS A 233 4.78 11.75 -12.93
CA LYS A 233 4.05 10.62 -12.32
C LYS A 233 4.52 10.27 -10.90
N GLY A 234 5.30 11.15 -10.26
CA GLY A 234 5.99 10.85 -9.02
C GLY A 234 5.09 10.48 -7.83
N VAL A 235 3.79 10.77 -7.86
CA VAL A 235 2.85 10.39 -6.80
C VAL A 235 2.36 8.95 -6.98
N VAL A 236 1.90 8.59 -8.18
CA VAL A 236 1.48 7.20 -8.44
C VAL A 236 2.68 6.25 -8.45
N GLU A 237 3.88 6.68 -8.85
CA GLU A 237 5.10 5.87 -8.71
C GLU A 237 5.40 5.55 -7.24
N LYS A 238 5.24 6.52 -6.33
CA LYS A 238 5.38 6.29 -4.88
C LYS A 238 4.26 5.39 -4.34
N ALA A 239 3.06 5.48 -4.90
CA ALA A 239 1.94 4.60 -4.54
C ALA A 239 2.22 3.16 -5.00
N ASN A 240 2.65 2.96 -6.25
CA ASN A 240 3.09 1.67 -6.79
C ASN A 240 4.18 1.06 -5.93
N HIS A 241 5.20 1.85 -5.60
CA HIS A 241 6.30 1.41 -4.75
C HIS A 241 5.82 1.02 -3.34
N SER A 242 4.80 1.70 -2.82
CA SER A 242 4.18 1.33 -1.54
C SER A 242 3.36 0.04 -1.66
N ALA A 243 2.59 -0.13 -2.72
CA ALA A 243 1.81 -1.34 -2.98
C ALA A 243 2.72 -2.56 -3.15
N GLU A 244 3.80 -2.44 -3.94
CA GLU A 244 4.78 -3.51 -4.14
C GLU A 244 5.54 -3.83 -2.84
N GLN A 245 6.08 -2.81 -2.17
CA GLN A 245 7.02 -3.02 -1.06
C GLN A 245 6.35 -3.28 0.29
N ARG A 246 5.13 -2.79 0.50
CA ARG A 246 4.44 -2.88 1.80
C ARG A 246 3.28 -3.87 1.81
N TRP A 247 2.72 -4.21 0.65
CA TRP A 247 1.63 -5.17 0.55
C TRP A 247 2.02 -6.40 -0.25
N TRP A 248 2.46 -6.28 -1.51
CA TRP A 248 2.69 -7.46 -2.37
C TRP A 248 3.67 -8.46 -1.76
N ARG A 249 4.80 -7.98 -1.23
CA ARG A 249 5.82 -8.80 -0.53
C ARG A 249 5.37 -9.40 0.82
N THR A 250 4.16 -9.07 1.26
CA THR A 250 3.58 -9.59 2.49
C THR A 250 2.33 -10.43 2.22
N VAL A 251 1.92 -10.61 0.96
CA VAL A 251 0.80 -11.48 0.57
C VAL A 251 1.24 -12.93 0.75
N PRO A 252 0.61 -13.69 1.67
CA PRO A 252 0.91 -15.11 1.83
C PRO A 252 0.36 -15.93 0.67
N ASP A 253 0.98 -17.08 0.43
CA ASP A 253 0.44 -18.11 -0.45
C ASP A 253 -0.91 -18.62 0.08
N GLY A 254 -1.84 -18.94 -0.82
CA GLY A 254 -3.18 -19.47 -0.48
C GLY A 254 -4.26 -18.42 -0.19
N LEU A 255 -3.98 -17.12 -0.35
CA LEU A 255 -5.02 -16.09 -0.35
C LEU A 255 -5.78 -16.09 -1.68
N THR A 256 -7.10 -15.84 -1.65
CA THR A 256 -7.85 -15.55 -2.88
C THR A 256 -7.58 -14.12 -3.38
N VAL A 257 -7.88 -13.86 -4.67
CA VAL A 257 -7.71 -12.54 -5.28
C VAL A 257 -8.49 -11.47 -4.51
N GLU A 258 -9.66 -11.81 -3.96
CA GLU A 258 -10.54 -10.90 -3.22
C GLU A 258 -9.96 -10.56 -1.85
N GLN A 259 -9.36 -11.55 -1.19
CA GLN A 259 -8.69 -11.33 0.09
C GLN A 259 -7.43 -10.49 -0.10
N ALA A 260 -6.70 -10.71 -1.20
CA ALA A 260 -5.55 -9.89 -1.53
C ALA A 260 -5.96 -8.46 -1.91
N GLN A 261 -7.05 -8.29 -2.66
CA GLN A 261 -7.67 -7.00 -2.93
C GLN A 261 -8.02 -6.26 -1.63
N SER A 262 -8.67 -6.94 -0.69
CA SER A 262 -8.95 -6.40 0.65
C SER A 262 -7.66 -6.01 1.41
N GLY A 263 -6.56 -6.72 1.15
CA GLY A 263 -5.23 -6.40 1.68
C GLY A 263 -4.70 -5.07 1.17
N VAL A 264 -4.73 -4.82 -0.13
CA VAL A 264 -4.27 -3.54 -0.70
C VAL A 264 -5.18 -2.38 -0.30
N ASP A 265 -6.48 -2.62 -0.17
CA ASP A 265 -7.44 -1.61 0.30
C ASP A 265 -7.17 -1.20 1.75
N ARG A 266 -6.87 -2.16 2.64
CA ARG A 266 -6.43 -1.87 4.02
C ARG A 266 -5.13 -1.06 4.06
N LEU A 267 -4.14 -1.41 3.24
CA LEU A 267 -2.89 -0.64 3.16
C LEU A 267 -3.17 0.80 2.70
N ALA A 268 -4.00 0.97 1.66
CA ALA A 268 -4.35 2.29 1.15
C ALA A 268 -5.04 3.15 2.23
N ALA A 269 -6.00 2.57 2.97
CA ALA A 269 -6.68 3.24 4.08
C ALA A 269 -5.71 3.59 5.23
N GLN A 270 -4.78 2.70 5.61
CA GLN A 270 -3.74 3.00 6.59
C GLN A 270 -2.83 4.15 6.14
N MET A 271 -2.52 4.22 4.83
CA MET A 271 -1.69 5.27 4.26
C MET A 271 -2.36 6.65 4.22
N ASP A 272 -3.68 6.71 4.30
CA ASP A 272 -4.43 7.96 4.45
C ASP A 272 -4.14 8.61 5.81
N GLY A 273 -3.83 7.83 6.86
CA GLY A 273 -3.44 8.33 8.19
C GLY A 273 -2.05 8.97 8.26
N ARG A 274 -1.26 8.98 7.16
CA ARG A 274 0.08 9.57 7.15
C ARG A 274 0.02 11.07 7.39
N ARG A 275 0.79 11.54 8.37
CA ARG A 275 0.87 12.95 8.72
C ARG A 275 1.51 13.79 7.62
N ARG A 276 0.96 14.98 7.44
CA ARG A 276 1.41 16.05 6.55
C ARG A 276 1.42 17.37 7.32
N ILE A 277 2.26 18.28 6.87
CA ILE A 277 2.23 19.68 7.27
C ILE A 277 1.88 20.47 6.02
N LEU A 278 0.73 21.12 6.03
CA LEU A 278 0.24 21.95 4.94
C LEU A 278 -0.02 23.34 5.51
N ASP A 279 0.60 24.36 4.93
CA ASP A 279 0.49 25.75 5.39
C ASP A 279 0.71 25.94 6.90
N GLY A 280 1.62 25.13 7.47
CA GLY A 280 1.95 25.15 8.91
C GLY A 280 0.98 24.38 9.81
N ALA A 281 -0.15 23.89 9.29
CA ALA A 281 -1.10 23.06 10.01
C ALA A 281 -0.78 21.57 9.89
N ARG A 282 -1.00 20.82 10.99
CA ARG A 282 -0.87 19.36 10.99
C ARG A 282 -2.16 18.76 10.46
N THR A 283 -2.04 17.93 9.43
CA THR A 283 -3.16 17.20 8.81
C THR A 283 -2.69 15.80 8.44
N THR A 284 -3.59 14.97 7.95
CA THR A 284 -3.30 13.67 7.33
C THR A 284 -3.54 13.71 5.83
N VAL A 285 -3.07 12.68 5.11
CA VAL A 285 -3.39 12.49 3.68
C VAL A 285 -4.90 12.33 3.48
N GLY A 286 -5.57 11.62 4.39
CA GLY A 286 -7.01 11.41 4.37
C GLY A 286 -7.79 12.71 4.55
N GLU A 287 -7.52 13.45 5.62
CA GLU A 287 -8.18 14.76 5.86
C GLU A 287 -7.95 15.75 4.71
N HIS A 288 -6.75 15.73 4.13
CA HIS A 288 -6.45 16.60 2.98
C HIS A 288 -7.21 16.18 1.72
N ALA A 289 -7.36 14.87 1.48
CA ALA A 289 -8.14 14.34 0.38
C ALA A 289 -9.66 14.53 0.58
N ASP A 290 -10.16 14.50 1.81
CA ASP A 290 -11.57 14.74 2.10
C ASP A 290 -11.97 16.21 1.89
N ALA A 291 -11.00 17.13 1.95
CA ALA A 291 -11.16 18.53 1.56
C ALA A 291 -11.06 18.76 0.04
N GLU A 292 -10.63 17.76 -0.72
CA GLU A 292 -10.50 17.83 -2.18
C GLU A 292 -11.87 17.59 -2.84
N VAL A 293 -12.33 18.56 -3.63
CA VAL A 293 -13.63 18.44 -4.33
C VAL A 293 -13.44 17.64 -5.61
N LEU A 294 -13.95 16.40 -5.62
CA LEU A 294 -14.00 15.54 -6.79
C LEU A 294 -15.35 15.68 -7.52
N LEU A 295 -15.37 15.37 -8.80
CA LEU A 295 -16.59 15.24 -9.61
C LEU A 295 -17.30 13.93 -9.28
N GLU A 296 -18.62 13.95 -9.37
CA GLU A 296 -19.44 12.75 -9.23
C GLU A 296 -19.17 11.77 -10.38
N VAL A 297 -19.13 10.49 -10.04
CA VAL A 297 -19.02 9.40 -11.01
C VAL A 297 -20.44 9.02 -11.46
N PRO A 298 -20.67 8.71 -12.75
CA PRO A 298 -21.96 8.19 -13.21
C PRO A 298 -22.47 7.02 -12.36
N ALA A 299 -23.77 7.04 -12.05
CA ALA A 299 -24.40 6.05 -11.17
C ALA A 299 -24.23 4.62 -11.71
N ILE A 300 -24.30 4.46 -13.03
CA ILE A 300 -23.99 3.22 -13.73
C ILE A 300 -22.58 3.30 -14.34
N PRO A 301 -21.81 2.20 -14.34
CA PRO A 301 -20.51 2.18 -14.98
C PRO A 301 -20.63 2.19 -16.51
N PHE A 302 -19.53 2.51 -17.20
CA PHE A 302 -19.47 2.37 -18.65
C PHE A 302 -19.69 0.90 -19.04
N PRO A 303 -20.62 0.57 -19.96
CA PRO A 303 -21.09 -0.80 -20.20
C PRO A 303 -20.12 -1.61 -21.07
N VAL A 304 -18.88 -1.77 -20.61
CA VAL A 304 -17.86 -2.60 -21.24
C VAL A 304 -18.14 -4.08 -20.96
N GLU A 305 -17.90 -4.94 -21.95
CA GLU A 305 -18.01 -6.39 -21.79
C GLU A 305 -16.63 -6.99 -21.54
N VAL A 306 -16.47 -7.61 -20.37
CA VAL A 306 -15.33 -8.46 -20.03
C VAL A 306 -15.66 -9.88 -20.47
N SER A 307 -14.74 -10.50 -21.21
CA SER A 307 -14.90 -11.85 -21.75
C SER A 307 -13.71 -12.70 -21.37
N VAL A 308 -13.95 -13.84 -20.72
CA VAL A 308 -12.88 -14.72 -20.27
C VAL A 308 -13.22 -16.20 -20.50
N GLU A 309 -12.27 -16.96 -21.02
CA GLU A 309 -12.41 -18.41 -21.15
C GLU A 309 -12.10 -19.11 -19.83
N ARG A 310 -12.96 -20.05 -19.46
CA ARG A 310 -12.83 -20.86 -18.25
C ARG A 310 -13.16 -22.31 -18.48
N THR A 311 -12.52 -23.20 -17.74
CA THR A 311 -12.86 -24.62 -17.71
C THR A 311 -13.87 -24.89 -16.62
N VAL A 312 -14.96 -25.57 -16.96
CA VAL A 312 -16.00 -25.96 -16.01
C VAL A 312 -15.49 -27.06 -15.07
N THR A 313 -15.66 -26.88 -13.76
CA THR A 313 -15.28 -27.86 -12.75
C THR A 313 -16.17 -29.12 -12.80
N PRO A 314 -15.76 -30.24 -12.20
CA PRO A 314 -16.61 -31.43 -12.08
C PRO A 314 -17.96 -31.15 -11.41
N GLN A 315 -18.03 -30.14 -10.55
CA GLN A 315 -19.24 -29.68 -9.86
C GLN A 315 -20.13 -28.77 -10.73
N SER A 316 -19.83 -28.64 -12.03
CA SER A 316 -20.54 -27.72 -12.94
C SER A 316 -20.48 -26.26 -12.44
N LEU A 317 -19.30 -25.84 -11.97
CA LEU A 317 -19.02 -24.46 -11.56
C LEU A 317 -17.95 -23.84 -12.45
N VAL A 318 -17.95 -22.52 -12.53
CA VAL A 318 -16.93 -21.71 -13.21
C VAL A 318 -16.54 -20.57 -12.29
N SER A 319 -15.24 -20.37 -12.09
CA SER A 319 -14.71 -19.24 -11.33
C SER A 319 -14.61 -17.99 -12.19
N PHE A 320 -15.20 -16.90 -11.72
CA PHE A 320 -15.10 -15.57 -12.33
C PHE A 320 -15.05 -14.50 -11.24
N GLU A 321 -13.96 -13.74 -11.19
CA GLU A 321 -13.76 -12.64 -10.21
C GLU A 321 -14.08 -13.05 -8.77
N GLY A 322 -13.54 -14.19 -8.33
CA GLY A 322 -13.77 -14.73 -6.98
C GLY A 322 -15.07 -15.46 -6.76
N ASN A 323 -16.02 -15.30 -7.68
CA ASN A 323 -17.32 -15.94 -7.59
C ASN A 323 -17.29 -17.30 -8.27
N SER A 324 -17.97 -18.27 -7.66
CA SER A 324 -18.26 -19.56 -8.28
C SER A 324 -19.66 -19.53 -8.88
N CYS A 325 -19.74 -19.53 -10.20
CA CYS A 325 -20.98 -19.48 -10.95
C CYS A 325 -21.36 -20.87 -11.45
N SER A 326 -22.59 -21.30 -11.19
CA SER A 326 -23.06 -22.59 -11.67
C SER A 326 -23.27 -22.54 -13.18
N VAL A 327 -22.97 -23.62 -13.90
CA VAL A 327 -23.30 -23.78 -15.31
C VAL A 327 -24.19 -25.00 -15.48
N PRO A 328 -24.95 -25.12 -16.60
CA PRO A 328 -25.75 -26.30 -16.86
C PRO A 328 -24.95 -27.60 -16.66
N PRO A 329 -25.53 -28.60 -15.97
CA PRO A 329 -24.88 -29.91 -15.79
C PRO A 329 -24.52 -30.54 -17.14
N GLY A 330 -23.43 -31.29 -17.18
CA GLY A 330 -22.94 -31.96 -18.39
C GLY A 330 -21.89 -31.17 -19.20
N LEU A 331 -21.53 -29.98 -18.73
CA LEU A 331 -20.43 -29.18 -19.31
C LEU A 331 -19.08 -29.37 -18.60
N ALA A 332 -19.00 -30.28 -17.61
CA ALA A 332 -17.77 -30.53 -16.84
C ALA A 332 -16.56 -30.82 -17.75
N GLY A 333 -15.44 -30.16 -17.49
CA GLY A 333 -14.22 -30.26 -18.29
C GLY A 333 -14.24 -29.50 -19.62
N THR A 334 -15.36 -28.88 -20.00
CA THR A 334 -15.48 -28.08 -21.23
C THR A 334 -15.00 -26.66 -20.97
N ARG A 335 -14.41 -26.01 -21.98
CA ARG A 335 -14.14 -24.57 -21.95
C ARG A 335 -15.41 -23.81 -22.28
N VAL A 336 -15.75 -22.81 -21.47
CA VAL A 336 -16.87 -21.88 -21.68
C VAL A 336 -16.35 -20.45 -21.75
N LEU A 337 -17.05 -19.59 -22.50
CA LEU A 337 -16.80 -18.16 -22.52
C LEU A 337 -17.75 -17.48 -21.53
N VAL A 338 -17.17 -16.92 -20.46
CA VAL A 338 -17.87 -16.11 -19.47
C VAL A 338 -17.86 -14.66 -19.94
N ARG A 339 -19.03 -14.03 -20.00
CA ARG A 339 -19.22 -12.63 -20.41
C ARG A 339 -19.88 -11.86 -19.28
N HIS A 340 -19.23 -10.78 -18.88
CA HIS A 340 -19.75 -9.86 -17.88
C HIS A 340 -19.78 -8.46 -18.47
N ARG A 341 -20.98 -7.90 -18.65
CA ARG A 341 -21.11 -6.48 -18.94
C ARG A 341 -21.14 -5.72 -17.61
N LEU A 342 -20.23 -4.77 -17.48
CA LEU A 342 -20.11 -3.99 -16.25
C LEU A 342 -21.42 -3.24 -15.97
N GLY A 343 -21.99 -3.47 -14.78
CA GLY A 343 -23.30 -2.92 -14.38
C GLY A 343 -24.50 -3.81 -14.68
N GLU A 344 -24.29 -4.99 -15.28
CA GLU A 344 -25.33 -6.01 -15.54
C GLU A 344 -24.98 -7.34 -14.82
N ASP A 345 -25.92 -8.29 -14.85
CA ASP A 345 -25.71 -9.65 -14.35
C ASP A 345 -24.70 -10.43 -15.22
N LEU A 346 -24.00 -11.40 -14.62
CA LEU A 346 -23.03 -12.25 -15.29
C LEU A 346 -23.73 -13.22 -16.25
N THR A 347 -23.15 -13.46 -17.43
CA THR A 347 -23.66 -14.45 -18.39
C THR A 347 -22.58 -15.45 -18.78
N SER A 348 -22.94 -16.72 -18.95
CA SER A 348 -22.02 -17.76 -19.41
C SER A 348 -22.57 -18.46 -20.65
N SER A 349 -21.71 -18.67 -21.65
CA SER A 349 -22.06 -19.38 -22.88
C SER A 349 -20.92 -20.30 -23.35
N PRO A 350 -21.19 -21.44 -24.00
CA PRO A 350 -20.15 -22.25 -24.62
C PRO A 350 -19.48 -21.50 -25.79
N PRO A 351 -18.16 -21.66 -26.04
CA PRO A 351 -17.47 -21.05 -27.17
C PRO A 351 -18.03 -21.62 -28.46
N ALA A 352 -18.76 -20.78 -29.21
CA ALA A 352 -19.34 -20.99 -30.54
C ALA A 352 -19.34 -22.45 -31.06
N ALA A 353 -20.23 -23.29 -30.54
CA ALA A 353 -20.67 -24.50 -31.24
C ALA A 353 -21.92 -24.15 -32.07
N ARG A 354 -21.94 -24.63 -33.32
CA ARG A 354 -23.02 -24.47 -34.30
C ARG A 354 -24.29 -25.20 -33.84
N SER A 355 -25.03 -24.64 -32.88
CA SER A 355 -26.46 -24.89 -32.61
C SER A 355 -26.82 -24.25 -31.27
N SER A 356 -27.89 -23.45 -31.27
CA SER A 356 -28.55 -22.74 -30.16
C SER A 356 -27.77 -22.62 -28.82
N PRO A 357 -27.29 -21.41 -28.45
CA PRO A 357 -26.55 -21.23 -27.21
C PRO A 357 -27.50 -21.33 -26.01
N ALA A 358 -27.29 -22.34 -25.15
CA ALA A 358 -27.82 -22.32 -23.79
C ALA A 358 -27.10 -21.17 -23.04
N THR A 359 -27.79 -20.04 -22.89
CA THR A 359 -27.30 -18.88 -22.14
C THR A 359 -27.81 -19.02 -20.71
N ALA A 360 -26.90 -19.09 -19.74
CA ALA A 360 -27.27 -19.04 -18.33
C ALA A 360 -26.91 -17.65 -17.77
N GLY A 361 -27.90 -16.99 -17.16
CA GLY A 361 -27.73 -15.72 -16.46
C GLY A 361 -27.51 -15.97 -14.97
N HIS A 362 -26.51 -15.30 -14.40
CA HIS A 362 -26.07 -15.45 -13.01
C HIS A 362 -26.01 -14.08 -12.36
N ARG A 363 -26.54 -13.97 -11.15
CA ARG A 363 -26.37 -12.77 -10.36
C ARG A 363 -25.00 -12.81 -9.70
N ALA A 364 -24.11 -11.89 -10.04
CA ALA A 364 -22.86 -11.73 -9.30
C ALA A 364 -23.19 -11.26 -7.88
N GLY A 365 -22.54 -11.84 -6.86
CA GLY A 365 -22.62 -11.29 -5.51
C GLY A 365 -22.05 -9.86 -5.49
N PRO A 366 -22.53 -8.96 -4.61
CA PRO A 366 -21.93 -7.64 -4.50
C PRO A 366 -20.46 -7.82 -4.15
N GLY A 367 -19.57 -7.24 -4.98
CA GLY A 367 -18.15 -7.15 -4.67
C GLY A 367 -17.98 -6.55 -3.28
N GLY A 368 -17.26 -7.25 -2.41
CA GLY A 368 -17.04 -6.83 -1.04
C GLY A 368 -16.44 -5.42 -0.95
N PRO A 369 -16.74 -4.68 0.13
CA PRO A 369 -16.35 -3.27 0.30
C PRO A 369 -14.85 -3.02 0.31
#